data_AF-A0A848VYV1-F1
#
_entry.id   AF-A0A848VYV1-F1
#
_cell.length_a   1.000
_cell.length_b   1.000
_cell.length_c   1.000
_cell.angle_alpha   90.00
_cell.angle_beta   90.00
_cell.angle_gamma   90.00
#
_symmetry.space_group_name_H-M   'P 1'
#
loop_
_entity.id
_entity.type
_entity.pdbx_description
1 polymer ?
#
loop_
_entity_poly.entity_id
_entity_poly.type
_entity_poly.pdbx_seq_one_letter_code
_entity_poly.pdbx_strand_id
1 'polypeptide(L)'
;MTFWIVAFLIMGALVAWFLSALRRTDDDGLTGAASDLTVYRDQLNEVDRDLAKGVLTKAEAETVRLEVSRRLLEADRRAKAAKAATTGNGVIAGALVVLATLAGGTGLYITMGAPGAQDVPIKARLADLDNAARTRMSQAEAEIQAAPNLPQVDAVEPKFQDLMKQLREALEDRPNDVPGLTLLARNEARLGNYIAARKAQDRLIVAKGEKVTPEDYATGLEMMVFAAGGYISPEAEDYLKSILRLEPGRGGAQYFLGLLHVQNGRPDLAFPVWRTLLENSPSDAPWTPVIRAEIASIAAAAGVSYTPPDLPGPTAEDRANAADMSAEDRQDMIRGMVEGLAERLATEGGNPEEWARLITALGVLGEDQRAKAIFDEAQEVFADNAAALGTIMNAGQSAGLIE
;
A
#
# COMPACT_ATOMS: atom_id res chain seq x y z
N MET A 1 -4.81 31.27 -12.21
CA MET A 1 -4.04 32.55 -12.30
C MET A 1 -3.90 33.22 -10.95
N THR A 2 -4.98 33.38 -10.18
CA THR A 2 -4.95 33.92 -8.80
C THR A 2 -3.97 33.19 -7.88
N PHE A 3 -3.95 31.85 -7.87
CA PHE A 3 -3.00 31.04 -7.09
C PHE A 3 -1.54 31.44 -7.35
N TRP A 4 -1.12 31.44 -8.62
CA TRP A 4 0.25 31.78 -9.01
C TRP A 4 0.63 33.20 -8.61
N ILE A 5 -0.28 34.17 -8.79
CA ILE A 5 -0.04 35.56 -8.36
C ILE A 5 0.21 35.62 -6.85
N VAL A 6 -0.63 34.98 -6.05
CA VAL A 6 -0.49 34.96 -4.58
C VAL A 6 0.80 34.24 -4.17
N ALA A 7 1.12 33.10 -4.77
CA ALA A 7 2.34 32.35 -4.49
C ALA A 7 3.61 33.18 -4.80
N PHE A 8 3.67 33.84 -5.96
CA PHE A 8 4.79 34.70 -6.32
C PHE A 8 4.89 35.94 -5.42
N LEU A 9 3.77 36.52 -4.98
CA LEU A 9 3.77 37.64 -4.04
C LEU A 9 4.31 37.24 -2.65
N ILE A 10 3.86 36.11 -2.10
CA ILE A 10 4.36 35.58 -0.83
C ILE A 10 5.85 35.27 -0.94
N MET A 11 6.26 34.61 -2.02
CA MET A 11 7.66 34.27 -2.27
C MET A 11 8.54 35.53 -2.42
N GLY A 12 8.07 36.54 -3.15
CA GLY A 12 8.75 37.83 -3.27
C GLY A 12 8.89 38.53 -1.91
N ALA A 13 7.86 38.50 -1.07
CA ALA A 13 7.90 39.05 0.28
C ALA A 13 8.91 38.32 1.18
N LEU A 14 8.96 36.98 1.11
CA LEU A 14 9.93 36.17 1.85
C LEU A 14 11.36 36.44 1.39
N VAL A 15 11.62 36.53 0.08
CA VAL A 15 12.94 36.87 -0.47
C VAL A 15 13.35 38.29 -0.04
N ALA A 16 12.44 39.26 -0.13
CA ALA A 16 12.71 40.63 0.32
C ALA A 16 13.02 40.69 1.82
N TRP A 17 12.28 39.93 2.64
CA TRP A 17 12.53 39.82 4.07
C TRP A 17 13.90 39.19 4.36
N PHE A 18 14.26 38.10 3.69
CA PHE A 18 15.55 37.43 3.85
C PHE A 18 16.72 38.32 3.43
N LEU A 19 16.59 39.01 2.28
CA LEU A 19 17.57 40.00 1.82
C LEU A 19 17.68 41.19 2.78
N SER A 20 16.59 41.61 3.42
CA SER A 20 16.61 42.68 4.44
C SER A 20 17.32 42.24 5.72
N ALA A 21 17.17 40.98 6.12
CA ALA A 21 17.85 40.41 7.28
C ALA A 21 19.37 40.28 7.04
N LEU A 22 19.77 39.84 5.84
CA LEU A 22 21.18 39.79 5.41
C LEU A 22 21.83 41.18 5.37
N ARG A 23 21.08 42.24 5.02
CA ARG A 23 21.59 43.63 5.07
C ARG A 23 21.75 44.16 6.49
N ARG A 24 20.93 43.71 7.44
CA ARG A 24 20.97 44.19 8.83
C ARG A 24 22.17 43.69 9.63
N THR A 25 22.68 42.50 9.32
CA THR A 25 23.86 41.94 10.00
C THR A 25 25.17 42.66 9.65
N ASP A 26 25.22 43.37 8.52
CA ASP A 26 26.41 44.11 8.09
C ASP A 26 26.56 45.48 8.77
N ASP A 27 25.46 46.08 9.24
CA ASP A 27 25.45 47.42 9.84
C ASP A 27 26.05 47.44 11.27
N ASP A 28 25.89 46.35 12.04
CA ASP A 28 26.42 46.24 13.41
C ASP A 28 27.96 46.22 13.44
N GLY A 29 28.62 45.63 12.44
CA GLY A 29 30.08 45.62 12.33
C GLY A 29 30.68 46.95 11.86
N LEU A 30 29.96 47.67 10.98
CA LEU A 30 30.37 48.98 10.46
C LEU A 30 30.20 50.10 11.50
N THR A 31 29.16 50.02 12.34
CA THR A 31 28.89 51.00 13.40
C THR A 31 29.93 50.93 14.54
N GLY A 32 30.37 49.73 14.93
CA GLY A 32 31.45 49.55 15.92
C GLY A 32 32.79 50.14 15.46
N ALA A 33 33.21 49.84 14.22
CA ALA A 33 34.47 50.36 13.68
C ALA A 33 34.45 51.89 13.43
N ALA A 34 33.29 52.46 13.10
CA ALA A 34 33.11 53.91 12.97
C ALA A 34 33.14 54.64 14.34
N SER A 35 32.59 54.00 15.39
CA SER A 35 32.62 54.51 16.76
C SER A 35 34.03 54.50 17.36
N ASP A 36 34.83 53.46 17.11
CA ASP A 36 36.23 53.40 17.56
C ASP A 36 37.06 54.55 16.96
N LEU A 37 36.77 54.93 15.71
CA LEU A 37 37.50 55.95 14.99
C LEU A 37 37.25 57.36 15.55
N THR A 38 36.06 57.63 16.09
CA THR A 38 35.76 58.88 16.81
C THR A 38 36.45 58.90 18.18
N VAL A 39 36.44 57.78 18.90
CA VAL A 39 37.11 57.65 20.21
C VAL A 39 38.62 57.89 20.10
N TYR A 40 39.30 57.29 19.11
CA TYR A 40 40.75 57.50 18.93
C TYR A 40 41.10 58.94 18.52
N ARG A 41 40.22 59.65 17.79
CA ARG A 41 40.41 61.08 17.47
C ARG A 41 40.27 61.94 18.72
N ASP A 42 39.31 61.64 19.58
CA ASP A 42 39.14 62.36 20.85
C ASP A 42 40.31 62.11 21.80
N GLN A 43 40.85 60.89 21.83
CA GLN A 43 42.07 60.56 22.60
C GLN A 43 43.29 61.35 22.13
N LEU A 44 43.47 61.56 20.82
CA LEU A 44 44.55 62.42 20.31
C LEU A 44 44.36 63.88 20.76
N ASN A 45 43.13 64.39 20.71
CA ASN A 45 42.81 65.74 21.20
C ASN A 45 42.99 65.88 22.73
N GLU A 46 42.81 64.80 23.48
CA GLU A 46 43.05 64.76 24.93
C GLU A 46 44.54 64.77 25.26
N VAL A 47 45.36 64.00 24.54
CA VAL A 47 46.83 64.03 24.68
C VAL A 47 47.37 65.45 24.40
N ASP A 48 46.81 66.16 23.43
CA ASP A 48 47.18 67.54 23.12
C ASP A 48 46.83 68.50 24.28
N ARG A 49 45.68 68.30 24.92
CA ARG A 49 45.23 69.09 26.08
C ARG A 49 46.07 68.80 27.32
N ASP A 50 46.45 67.55 27.54
CA ASP A 50 47.25 67.13 28.70
C ASP A 50 48.71 67.56 28.58
N LEU A 51 49.25 67.60 27.36
CA LEU A 51 50.55 68.24 27.08
C LEU A 51 50.49 69.76 27.35
N ALA A 52 49.41 70.43 26.93
CA ALA A 52 49.25 71.87 27.15
C ALA A 52 49.07 72.25 28.64
N LYS A 53 48.47 71.36 29.44
CA LYS A 53 48.30 71.51 30.90
C LYS A 53 49.53 71.10 31.72
N GLY A 54 50.56 70.56 31.07
CA GLY A 54 51.78 70.08 31.73
C GLY A 54 51.61 68.77 32.51
N VAL A 55 50.52 68.03 32.26
CA VAL A 55 50.24 66.72 32.88
C VAL A 55 51.12 65.63 32.27
N LEU A 56 51.43 65.74 30.98
CA LEU A 56 52.35 64.85 30.24
C LEU A 56 53.62 65.59 29.87
N THR A 57 54.77 64.91 29.95
CA THR A 57 56.00 65.41 29.35
C THR A 57 55.95 65.30 27.82
N LYS A 58 56.75 66.12 27.12
CA LYS A 58 56.79 66.10 25.65
C LYS A 58 57.13 64.72 25.08
N ALA A 59 58.06 63.99 25.72
CA ALA A 59 58.45 62.65 25.29
C ALA A 59 57.34 61.61 25.49
N GLU A 60 56.58 61.71 26.59
CA GLU A 60 55.43 60.83 26.85
C GLU A 60 54.29 61.13 25.88
N ALA A 61 53.99 62.39 25.61
CA ALA A 61 52.95 62.78 24.65
C ALA A 61 53.26 62.30 23.22
N GLU A 62 54.53 62.36 22.78
CA GLU A 62 54.95 61.82 21.48
C GLU A 62 54.78 60.29 21.41
N THR A 63 55.09 59.58 22.50
CA THR A 63 54.94 58.12 22.59
C THR A 63 53.46 57.70 22.52
N VAL A 64 52.60 58.36 23.30
CA VAL A 64 51.15 58.08 23.32
C VAL A 64 50.51 58.43 21.98
N ARG A 65 50.88 59.57 21.35
CA ARG A 65 50.38 59.93 20.02
C ARG A 65 50.74 58.89 18.96
N LEU A 66 51.96 58.35 18.99
CA LEU A 66 52.41 57.30 18.07
C LEU A 66 51.57 56.03 18.22
N GLU A 67 51.31 55.62 19.46
CA GLU A 67 50.50 54.42 19.73
C GLU A 67 49.03 54.61 19.33
N VAL A 68 48.41 55.73 19.70
CA VAL A 68 47.01 56.03 19.35
C VAL A 68 46.86 56.21 17.83
N SER A 69 47.81 56.87 17.15
CA SER A 69 47.79 57.01 15.69
C SER A 69 47.95 55.67 14.98
N ARG A 70 48.77 54.76 15.51
CA ARG A 70 48.90 53.39 15.00
C ARG A 70 47.59 52.62 15.15
N ARG A 71 46.95 52.69 16.32
CA ARG A 71 45.65 52.05 16.57
C ARG A 71 44.55 52.62 15.68
N LEU A 72 44.55 53.94 15.45
CA LEU A 72 43.63 54.62 14.54
C LEU A 72 43.79 54.12 13.09
N LEU A 73 45.03 53.96 12.61
CA LEU A 73 45.31 53.42 11.27
C LEU A 73 44.91 51.96 11.12
N GLU A 74 45.10 51.15 12.17
CA GLU A 74 44.66 49.75 12.18
C GLU A 74 43.12 49.65 12.19
N ALA A 75 42.43 50.53 12.93
CA ALA A 75 40.97 50.62 12.93
C ALA A 75 40.41 51.07 11.56
N ASP A 76 41.01 52.09 10.91
CA ASP A 76 40.61 52.53 9.56
C ASP A 76 40.81 51.43 8.51
N ARG A 77 41.91 50.66 8.61
CA ARG A 77 42.15 49.49 7.73
C ARG A 77 41.09 48.40 7.93
N ARG A 78 40.72 48.09 9.17
CA ARG A 78 39.65 47.11 9.48
C ARG A 78 38.29 47.58 8.96
N ALA A 79 37.95 48.86 9.14
CA ALA A 79 36.71 49.44 8.63
C ALA A 79 36.63 49.38 7.09
N LYS A 80 37.72 49.72 6.39
CA LYS A 80 37.81 49.63 4.93
C LYS A 80 37.72 48.19 4.43
N ALA A 81 38.36 47.23 5.12
CA ALA A 81 38.30 45.81 4.76
C ALA A 81 36.89 45.22 4.98
N ALA A 82 36.22 45.55 6.08
CA ALA A 82 34.84 45.12 6.34
C ALA A 82 33.86 45.67 5.28
N LYS A 83 33.99 46.94 4.90
CA LYS A 83 33.18 47.56 3.84
C LYS A 83 33.41 46.94 2.45
N ALA A 84 34.65 46.53 2.15
CA ALA A 84 34.99 45.85 0.90
C ALA A 84 34.43 44.41 0.86
N ALA A 85 34.36 43.72 1.99
CA ALA A 85 33.81 42.36 2.08
C ALA A 85 32.27 42.31 1.90
N THR A 86 31.55 43.34 2.33
CA THR A 86 30.07 43.37 2.29
C THR A 86 29.49 43.83 0.95
N THR A 87 30.21 44.61 0.15
CA THR A 87 29.62 45.30 -1.02
C THR A 87 29.73 44.60 -2.39
N GLY A 88 30.36 43.43 -2.51
CA GLY A 88 30.68 42.87 -3.85
C GLY A 88 29.83 41.69 -4.32
N ASN A 89 30.01 40.52 -3.69
CA ASN A 89 29.69 39.24 -4.35
C ASN A 89 28.65 38.38 -3.62
N GLY A 90 28.46 38.55 -2.31
CA GLY A 90 27.53 37.72 -1.52
C GLY A 90 26.06 37.93 -1.90
N VAL A 91 25.67 39.19 -2.17
CA VAL A 91 24.30 39.53 -2.59
C VAL A 91 24.00 39.00 -4.00
N ILE A 92 24.97 39.09 -4.92
CA ILE A 92 24.82 38.58 -6.29
C ILE A 92 24.74 37.05 -6.28
N ALA A 93 25.61 36.38 -5.51
CA ALA A 93 25.58 34.93 -5.35
C ALA A 93 24.25 34.46 -4.73
N GLY A 94 23.75 35.15 -3.69
CA GLY A 94 22.45 34.87 -3.09
C GLY A 94 21.29 35.06 -4.07
N ALA A 95 21.30 36.15 -4.84
CA ALA A 95 20.29 36.39 -5.86
C ALA A 95 20.31 35.32 -6.98
N LEU A 96 21.50 34.87 -7.40
CA LEU A 96 21.64 33.81 -8.39
C LEU A 96 21.12 32.46 -7.88
N VAL A 97 21.36 32.12 -6.61
CA VAL A 97 20.83 30.90 -6.00
C VAL A 97 19.30 30.95 -5.96
N VAL A 98 18.72 32.06 -5.51
CA VAL A 98 17.25 32.24 -5.49
C VAL A 98 16.67 32.11 -6.91
N LEU A 99 17.28 32.78 -7.89
CA LEU A 99 16.85 32.71 -9.28
C LEU A 99 16.95 31.28 -9.83
N ALA A 100 18.04 30.57 -9.54
CA ALA A 100 18.24 29.19 -9.95
C ALA A 100 17.20 28.24 -9.31
N THR A 101 16.86 28.42 -8.03
CA THR A 101 15.81 27.63 -7.37
C THR A 101 14.43 27.91 -7.97
N LEU A 102 14.10 29.17 -8.27
CA LEU A 102 12.81 29.53 -8.88
C LEU A 102 12.68 29.02 -10.31
N ALA A 103 13.70 29.26 -11.13
CA ALA A 103 13.72 28.82 -12.52
C ALA A 103 13.76 27.29 -12.60
N GLY A 104 14.57 26.64 -11.77
CA GLY A 104 14.66 25.19 -11.67
C GLY A 104 13.36 24.56 -11.19
N GLY A 105 12.77 25.07 -10.11
CA GLY A 105 11.48 24.59 -9.58
C GLY A 105 10.33 24.78 -10.57
N THR A 106 10.28 25.93 -11.24
CA THR A 106 9.28 26.19 -12.29
C THR A 106 9.49 25.27 -13.50
N GLY A 107 10.75 25.09 -13.93
CA GLY A 107 11.09 24.16 -15.00
C GLY A 107 10.69 22.72 -14.68
N LEU A 108 11.01 22.24 -13.48
CA LEU A 108 10.59 20.92 -13.00
C LEU A 108 9.07 20.79 -12.93
N TYR A 109 8.35 21.80 -12.46
CA TYR A 109 6.88 21.77 -12.44
C TYR A 109 6.29 21.73 -13.85
N ILE A 110 6.90 22.42 -14.82
CA ILE A 110 6.43 22.40 -16.21
C ILE A 110 6.70 21.03 -16.86
N THR A 111 7.83 20.37 -16.54
CA THR A 111 8.19 19.09 -17.16
C THR A 111 7.59 17.86 -16.47
N MET A 112 7.45 17.89 -15.14
CA MET A 112 6.96 16.76 -14.34
C MET A 112 5.56 16.95 -13.76
N GLY A 113 5.13 18.20 -13.61
CA GLY A 113 3.81 18.53 -13.06
C GLY A 113 2.70 18.41 -14.11
N ALA A 114 1.51 18.89 -13.73
CA ALA A 114 0.36 18.96 -14.62
C ALA A 114 -0.10 20.42 -14.81
N PRO A 115 0.63 21.25 -15.58
CA PRO A 115 0.24 22.63 -15.83
C PRO A 115 -1.16 22.71 -16.45
N GLY A 116 -2.05 23.50 -15.84
CA GLY A 116 -3.41 23.67 -16.33
C GLY A 116 -4.39 22.58 -15.94
N ALA A 117 -3.98 21.56 -15.17
CA ALA A 117 -4.91 20.64 -14.54
C ALA A 117 -5.87 21.42 -13.63
N GLN A 118 -7.16 21.17 -13.80
CA GLN A 118 -8.19 21.74 -12.94
C GLN A 118 -8.27 20.93 -11.64
N ASP A 119 -8.64 21.59 -10.55
CA ASP A 119 -8.98 20.89 -9.33
C ASP A 119 -10.21 20.01 -9.58
N VAL A 120 -10.08 18.71 -9.34
CA VAL A 120 -11.21 17.76 -9.44
C VAL A 120 -11.65 17.36 -8.03
N PRO A 121 -12.78 17.92 -7.53
CA PRO A 121 -13.29 17.60 -6.20
C PRO A 121 -13.54 16.10 -6.05
N ILE A 122 -13.38 15.56 -4.83
CA ILE A 122 -13.61 14.13 -4.53
C ILE A 122 -14.97 13.66 -5.07
N LYS A 123 -16.02 14.46 -4.90
CA LYS A 123 -17.37 14.12 -5.38
C LYS A 123 -17.43 13.93 -6.90
N ALA A 124 -16.72 14.75 -7.67
CA ALA A 124 -16.68 14.60 -9.13
C ALA A 124 -15.91 13.32 -9.51
N ARG A 125 -14.76 13.06 -8.87
CA ARG A 125 -13.99 11.83 -9.08
C ARG A 125 -14.80 10.57 -8.78
N LEU A 126 -15.54 10.56 -7.67
CA LEU A 126 -16.41 9.43 -7.32
C LEU A 126 -17.53 9.24 -8.35
N ALA A 127 -18.14 10.33 -8.83
CA ALA A 127 -19.15 10.24 -9.87
C ALA A 127 -18.58 9.70 -11.20
N ASP A 128 -17.35 10.07 -11.55
CA ASP A 128 -16.66 9.54 -12.74
C ASP A 128 -16.37 8.05 -12.60
N LEU A 129 -15.93 7.60 -11.41
CA LEU A 129 -15.75 6.17 -11.11
C LEU A 129 -17.07 5.40 -11.17
N ASP A 130 -18.15 5.96 -10.61
CA ASP A 130 -19.48 5.34 -10.66
C ASP A 130 -20.00 5.24 -12.10
N ASN A 131 -19.75 6.26 -12.92
CA ASN A 131 -20.09 6.22 -14.35
C ASN A 131 -19.26 5.16 -15.08
N ALA A 132 -17.94 5.11 -14.85
CA ALA A 132 -17.07 4.10 -15.43
C ALA A 132 -17.50 2.67 -15.04
N ALA A 133 -17.88 2.46 -13.78
CA ALA A 133 -18.39 1.18 -13.28
C ALA A 133 -19.70 0.75 -13.97
N ARG A 134 -20.54 1.71 -14.38
CA ARG A 134 -21.80 1.48 -15.11
C ARG A 134 -21.60 1.27 -16.62
N THR A 135 -20.55 1.84 -17.19
CA THR A 135 -20.22 1.72 -18.62
C THR A 135 -19.13 0.69 -18.87
N ARG A 136 -18.98 -0.27 -17.95
CA ARG A 136 -18.07 -1.41 -18.09
C ARG A 136 -18.46 -2.26 -19.31
N MET A 137 -17.45 -2.87 -19.92
CA MET A 137 -17.64 -3.76 -21.06
C MET A 137 -18.46 -4.98 -20.64
N SER A 138 -19.36 -5.41 -21.51
CA SER A 138 -20.03 -6.69 -21.34
C SER A 138 -19.03 -7.84 -21.36
N GLN A 139 -19.44 -8.99 -20.83
CA GLN A 139 -18.64 -10.22 -20.87
C GLN A 139 -18.18 -10.55 -22.30
N ALA A 140 -19.07 -10.44 -23.29
CA ALA A 140 -18.75 -10.78 -24.68
C ALA A 140 -17.70 -9.84 -25.30
N GLU A 141 -17.78 -8.54 -25.00
CA GLU A 141 -16.79 -7.56 -25.46
C GLU A 141 -15.42 -7.80 -24.83
N ALA A 142 -15.39 -8.08 -23.52
CA ALA A 142 -14.16 -8.37 -22.79
C ALA A 142 -13.49 -9.65 -23.30
N GLU A 143 -14.27 -10.70 -23.62
CA GLU A 143 -13.76 -11.94 -24.22
C GLU A 143 -13.10 -11.71 -25.58
N ILE A 144 -13.73 -10.91 -26.45
CA ILE A 144 -13.17 -10.58 -27.76
C ILE A 144 -11.86 -9.81 -27.61
N GLN A 145 -11.81 -8.87 -26.66
CA GLN A 145 -10.60 -8.09 -26.39
C GLN A 145 -9.47 -8.93 -25.80
N ALA A 146 -9.79 -9.90 -24.93
CA ALA A 146 -8.82 -10.76 -24.27
C ALA A 146 -8.27 -11.87 -25.18
N ALA A 147 -9.06 -12.35 -26.14
CA ALA A 147 -8.76 -13.52 -26.97
C ALA A 147 -7.33 -13.57 -27.56
N PRO A 148 -6.73 -12.48 -28.08
CA PRO A 148 -5.37 -12.51 -28.62
C PRO A 148 -4.27 -12.77 -27.58
N ASN A 149 -4.54 -12.45 -26.31
CA ASN A 149 -3.57 -12.48 -25.22
C ASN A 149 -3.76 -13.66 -24.26
N LEU A 150 -4.79 -14.49 -24.49
CA LEU A 150 -4.99 -15.68 -23.67
C LEU A 150 -3.88 -16.70 -23.93
N PRO A 151 -3.40 -17.41 -22.89
CA PRO A 151 -2.43 -18.48 -23.06
C PRO A 151 -2.93 -19.50 -24.09
N GLN A 152 -2.09 -19.81 -25.06
CA GLN A 152 -2.38 -20.88 -26.02
C GLN A 152 -2.23 -22.22 -25.29
N VAL A 153 -3.25 -23.07 -25.41
CA VAL A 153 -3.18 -24.42 -24.85
C VAL A 153 -2.40 -25.31 -25.80
N ASP A 154 -1.55 -26.17 -25.24
CA ASP A 154 -0.77 -27.14 -25.99
C ASP A 154 -1.65 -28.06 -26.84
N ALA A 155 -1.03 -28.70 -27.84
CA ALA A 155 -1.71 -29.64 -28.72
C ALA A 155 -2.37 -30.78 -27.92
N VAL A 156 -3.70 -30.80 -27.95
CA VAL A 156 -4.55 -31.77 -27.26
C VAL A 156 -4.49 -33.11 -27.99
N GLU A 157 -4.42 -34.21 -27.24
CA GLU A 157 -4.45 -35.56 -27.81
C GLU A 157 -5.67 -35.76 -28.75
N PRO A 158 -5.49 -36.29 -29.97
CA PRO A 158 -6.57 -36.44 -30.94
C PRO A 158 -7.78 -37.20 -30.40
N LYS A 159 -7.54 -38.25 -29.59
CA LYS A 159 -8.59 -39.05 -28.96
C LYS A 159 -9.46 -38.21 -28.01
N PHE A 160 -8.87 -37.27 -27.28
CA PHE A 160 -9.63 -36.40 -26.38
C PHE A 160 -10.47 -35.40 -27.17
N GLN A 161 -9.96 -34.90 -28.30
CA GLN A 161 -10.74 -34.03 -29.21
C GLN A 161 -11.96 -34.76 -29.77
N ASP A 162 -11.81 -36.04 -30.15
CA ASP A 162 -12.93 -36.87 -30.62
C ASP A 162 -13.98 -37.10 -29.54
N LEU A 163 -13.56 -37.39 -28.30
CA LEU A 163 -14.48 -37.52 -27.17
C LEU A 163 -15.25 -36.22 -26.89
N MET A 164 -14.58 -35.06 -26.99
CA MET A 164 -15.23 -33.77 -26.84
C MET A 164 -16.22 -33.49 -27.95
N LYS A 165 -15.91 -33.87 -29.20
CA LYS A 165 -16.86 -33.78 -30.31
C LYS A 165 -18.11 -34.63 -30.04
N GLN A 166 -17.94 -35.89 -29.66
CA GLN A 166 -19.07 -36.78 -29.32
C GLN A 166 -19.89 -36.24 -28.16
N LEU A 167 -19.26 -35.66 -27.14
CA LEU A 167 -19.95 -35.06 -26.00
C LEU A 167 -20.81 -33.86 -26.43
N ARG A 168 -20.29 -32.99 -27.31
CA ARG A 168 -21.04 -31.86 -27.86
C ARG A 168 -22.24 -32.33 -28.67
N GLU A 169 -22.05 -33.29 -29.56
CA GLU A 169 -23.12 -33.89 -30.38
C GLU A 169 -24.21 -34.54 -29.51
N ALA A 170 -23.83 -35.32 -28.49
CA ALA A 170 -24.79 -35.94 -27.58
C ALA A 170 -25.65 -34.92 -26.80
N LEU A 171 -25.10 -33.73 -26.53
CA LEU A 171 -25.79 -32.64 -25.85
C LEU A 171 -26.66 -31.78 -26.78
N GLU A 172 -26.65 -32.03 -28.10
CA GLU A 172 -27.65 -31.49 -29.02
C GLU A 172 -28.99 -32.22 -28.83
N ASP A 173 -28.96 -33.54 -28.74
CA ASP A 173 -30.14 -34.37 -28.49
C ASP A 173 -30.64 -34.27 -27.05
N ARG A 174 -29.73 -34.02 -26.10
CA ARG A 174 -30.02 -33.96 -24.66
C ARG A 174 -29.57 -32.63 -24.06
N PRO A 175 -30.24 -31.51 -24.39
CA PRO A 175 -29.74 -30.17 -24.08
C PRO A 175 -29.67 -29.82 -22.59
N ASN A 176 -30.46 -30.51 -21.75
CA ASN A 176 -30.56 -30.29 -20.30
C ASN A 176 -29.96 -31.44 -19.47
N ASP A 177 -29.14 -32.31 -20.08
CA ASP A 177 -28.49 -33.41 -19.37
C ASP A 177 -27.43 -32.88 -18.40
N VAL A 178 -27.78 -32.80 -17.10
CA VAL A 178 -26.93 -32.23 -16.05
C VAL A 178 -25.56 -32.91 -15.96
N PRO A 179 -25.43 -34.26 -15.94
CA PRO A 179 -24.13 -34.93 -16.02
C PRO A 179 -23.32 -34.55 -17.27
N GLY A 180 -23.93 -34.56 -18.46
CA GLY A 180 -23.26 -34.20 -19.71
C GLY A 180 -22.77 -32.75 -19.72
N LEU A 181 -23.61 -31.80 -19.28
CA LEU A 181 -23.25 -30.39 -19.16
C LEU A 181 -22.12 -30.16 -18.16
N THR A 182 -22.13 -30.88 -17.04
CA THR A 182 -21.04 -30.83 -16.04
C THR A 182 -19.72 -31.30 -16.64
N LEU A 183 -19.74 -32.40 -17.39
CA LEU A 183 -18.55 -32.90 -18.09
C LEU A 183 -18.09 -31.92 -19.17
N LEU A 184 -19.02 -31.31 -19.91
CA LEU A 184 -18.68 -30.37 -20.97
C LEU A 184 -18.00 -29.13 -20.39
N ALA A 185 -18.59 -28.49 -19.38
CA ALA A 185 -18.03 -27.29 -18.75
C ALA A 185 -16.61 -27.54 -18.22
N ARG A 186 -16.42 -28.63 -17.46
CA ARG A 186 -15.11 -28.99 -16.89
C ARG A 186 -14.06 -29.26 -17.96
N ASN A 187 -14.40 -30.04 -18.99
CA ASN A 187 -13.42 -30.44 -19.99
C ASN A 187 -13.09 -29.29 -20.96
N GLU A 188 -14.05 -28.44 -21.32
CA GLU A 188 -13.76 -27.23 -22.10
C GLU A 188 -12.83 -26.28 -21.33
N ALA A 189 -13.02 -26.11 -20.02
CA ALA A 189 -12.12 -25.29 -19.20
C ALA A 189 -10.70 -25.87 -19.14
N ARG A 190 -10.57 -27.20 -19.02
CA ARG A 190 -9.27 -27.90 -19.09
C ARG A 190 -8.56 -27.72 -20.44
N LEU A 191 -9.33 -27.53 -21.51
CA LEU A 191 -8.82 -27.23 -22.84
C LEU A 191 -8.52 -25.74 -23.05
N GLY A 192 -8.68 -24.89 -22.01
CA GLY A 192 -8.58 -23.44 -22.10
C GLY A 192 -9.68 -22.80 -22.95
N ASN A 193 -10.69 -23.56 -23.38
CA ASN A 193 -11.85 -23.05 -24.11
C ASN A 193 -12.85 -22.41 -23.12
N TYR A 194 -12.40 -21.41 -22.36
CA TYR A 194 -13.19 -20.83 -21.27
C TYR A 194 -14.54 -20.26 -21.73
N ILE A 195 -14.62 -19.72 -22.95
CA ILE A 195 -15.89 -19.25 -23.55
C ILE A 195 -16.87 -20.42 -23.74
N ALA A 196 -16.41 -21.58 -24.22
CA ALA A 196 -17.25 -22.76 -24.37
C ALA A 196 -17.63 -23.34 -23.00
N ALA A 197 -16.67 -23.35 -22.07
CA ALA A 197 -16.85 -23.82 -20.71
C ALA A 197 -17.94 -23.04 -19.97
N ARG A 198 -17.86 -21.71 -19.95
CA ARG A 198 -18.86 -20.87 -19.28
C ARG A 198 -20.24 -20.97 -19.93
N LYS A 199 -20.33 -21.12 -21.26
CA LYS A 199 -21.62 -21.36 -21.94
C LYS A 199 -22.26 -22.70 -21.53
N ALA A 200 -21.44 -23.74 -21.35
CA ALA A 200 -21.90 -25.01 -20.81
C ALA A 200 -22.32 -24.89 -19.33
N GLN A 201 -21.60 -24.08 -18.56
CA GLN A 201 -21.94 -23.78 -17.16
C GLN A 201 -23.24 -22.98 -17.02
N ASP A 202 -23.47 -21.98 -17.88
CA ASP A 202 -24.73 -21.23 -17.94
C ASP A 202 -25.91 -22.19 -18.18
N ARG A 203 -25.77 -23.11 -19.15
CA ARG A 203 -26.77 -24.16 -19.42
C ARG A 203 -26.95 -25.10 -18.25
N LEU A 204 -25.86 -25.48 -17.55
CA LEU A 204 -25.91 -26.34 -16.37
C LEU A 204 -26.71 -25.70 -15.24
N ILE A 205 -26.48 -24.40 -14.98
CA ILE A 205 -27.21 -23.64 -13.96
C ILE A 205 -28.70 -23.61 -14.28
N VAL A 206 -29.07 -23.34 -15.54
CA VAL A 206 -30.47 -23.39 -15.99
C VAL A 206 -31.07 -24.79 -15.82
N ALA A 207 -30.34 -25.84 -16.20
CA ALA A 207 -30.81 -27.23 -16.11
C ALA A 207 -30.96 -27.72 -14.66
N LYS A 208 -30.13 -27.22 -13.72
CA LYS A 208 -30.23 -27.53 -12.29
C LYS A 208 -31.41 -26.84 -11.61
N GLY A 209 -31.80 -25.65 -12.07
CA GLY A 209 -32.89 -24.87 -11.49
C GLY A 209 -32.69 -24.64 -9.99
N GLU A 210 -33.65 -25.07 -9.16
CA GLU A 210 -33.60 -24.93 -7.69
C GLU A 210 -32.46 -25.70 -7.02
N LYS A 211 -31.82 -26.65 -7.72
CA LYS A 211 -30.68 -27.43 -7.20
C LYS A 211 -29.33 -26.76 -7.42
N VAL A 212 -29.30 -25.51 -7.89
CA VAL A 212 -28.05 -24.76 -8.08
C VAL A 212 -27.36 -24.51 -6.74
N THR A 213 -26.04 -24.61 -6.73
CA THR A 213 -25.21 -24.43 -5.53
C THR A 213 -24.31 -23.19 -5.66
N PRO A 214 -23.75 -22.65 -4.57
CA PRO A 214 -22.74 -21.59 -4.63
C PRO A 214 -21.53 -21.99 -5.49
N GLU A 215 -21.16 -23.28 -5.46
CA GLU A 215 -20.07 -23.85 -6.27
C GLU A 215 -20.32 -23.71 -7.78
N ASP A 216 -21.58 -23.86 -8.22
CA ASP A 216 -21.94 -23.72 -9.62
C ASP A 216 -21.71 -22.29 -10.12
N TYR A 217 -22.02 -21.29 -9.27
CA TYR A 217 -21.72 -19.90 -9.57
C TYR A 217 -20.22 -19.59 -9.44
N ALA A 218 -19.51 -20.16 -8.46
CA ALA A 218 -18.07 -19.97 -8.32
C ALA A 218 -17.31 -20.49 -9.56
N THR A 219 -17.64 -21.69 -10.02
CA THR A 219 -17.07 -22.27 -11.23
C THR A 219 -17.36 -21.39 -12.47
N GLY A 220 -18.60 -20.89 -12.61
CA GLY A 220 -18.97 -20.00 -13.70
C GLY A 220 -18.23 -18.66 -13.67
N LEU A 221 -18.14 -18.04 -12.49
CA LEU A 221 -17.39 -16.79 -12.26
C LEU A 221 -15.93 -16.94 -12.71
N GLU A 222 -15.24 -17.99 -12.25
CA GLU A 222 -13.86 -18.23 -12.64
C GLU A 222 -13.71 -18.38 -14.15
N MET A 223 -14.56 -19.20 -14.80
CA MET A 223 -14.53 -19.35 -16.26
C MET A 223 -14.75 -18.03 -17.00
N MET A 224 -15.65 -17.17 -16.50
CA MET A 224 -15.89 -15.85 -17.08
C MET A 224 -14.68 -14.93 -16.95
N VAL A 225 -14.06 -14.90 -15.78
CA VAL A 225 -12.86 -14.09 -15.51
C VAL A 225 -11.68 -14.58 -16.37
N PHE A 226 -11.47 -15.89 -16.49
CA PHE A 226 -10.42 -16.44 -17.36
C PHE A 226 -10.70 -16.14 -18.84
N ALA A 227 -11.95 -16.30 -19.30
CA ALA A 227 -12.32 -15.97 -20.68
C ALA A 227 -12.11 -14.48 -21.02
N ALA A 228 -12.24 -13.60 -20.02
CA ALA A 228 -12.05 -12.16 -20.13
C ALA A 228 -10.64 -11.69 -19.72
N GLY A 229 -9.67 -12.61 -19.59
CA GLY A 229 -8.27 -12.26 -19.31
C GLY A 229 -8.05 -11.61 -17.94
N GLY A 230 -8.84 -11.97 -16.93
CA GLY A 230 -8.77 -11.41 -15.57
C GLY A 230 -9.76 -10.27 -15.30
N TYR A 231 -10.49 -9.80 -16.30
CA TYR A 231 -11.49 -8.75 -16.14
C TYR A 231 -12.79 -9.30 -15.52
N ILE A 232 -13.36 -8.56 -14.56
CA ILE A 232 -14.67 -8.88 -13.95
C ILE A 232 -15.75 -8.03 -14.63
N SER A 233 -16.43 -8.64 -15.60
CA SER A 233 -17.56 -8.04 -16.31
C SER A 233 -18.78 -7.84 -15.42
N PRO A 234 -19.77 -7.03 -15.84
CA PRO A 234 -21.06 -6.92 -15.16
C PRO A 234 -21.77 -8.27 -14.96
N GLU A 235 -21.71 -9.16 -15.96
CA GLU A 235 -22.32 -10.48 -15.86
C GLU A 235 -21.57 -11.40 -14.90
N ALA A 236 -20.23 -11.31 -14.85
CA ALA A 236 -19.42 -12.02 -13.85
C ALA A 236 -19.71 -11.49 -12.43
N GLU A 237 -19.94 -10.19 -12.28
CA GLU A 237 -20.37 -9.61 -11.01
C GLU A 237 -21.73 -10.15 -10.54
N ASP A 238 -22.67 -10.47 -11.44
CA ASP A 238 -23.95 -11.07 -11.07
C ASP A 238 -23.80 -12.50 -10.54
N TYR A 239 -22.85 -13.26 -11.08
CA TYR A 239 -22.41 -14.54 -10.52
C TYR A 239 -21.82 -14.35 -9.12
N LEU A 240 -20.90 -13.40 -8.96
CA LEU A 240 -20.29 -13.07 -7.67
C LEU A 240 -21.34 -12.68 -6.61
N LYS A 241 -22.31 -11.84 -6.97
CA LYS A 241 -23.44 -11.47 -6.09
C LYS A 241 -24.28 -12.68 -5.70
N SER A 242 -24.47 -13.63 -6.62
CA SER A 242 -25.22 -14.86 -6.33
C SER A 242 -24.47 -15.76 -5.35
N ILE A 243 -23.13 -15.86 -5.47
CA ILE A 243 -22.30 -16.57 -4.49
C ILE A 243 -22.41 -15.90 -3.12
N LEU A 244 -22.15 -14.58 -3.04
CA LEU A 244 -22.14 -13.84 -1.77
C LEU A 244 -23.52 -13.80 -1.08
N ARG A 245 -24.62 -13.91 -1.85
CA ARG A 245 -25.98 -14.03 -1.29
C ARG A 245 -26.19 -15.39 -0.61
N LEU A 246 -25.64 -16.47 -1.17
CA LEU A 246 -25.81 -17.82 -0.64
C LEU A 246 -24.77 -18.15 0.44
N GLU A 247 -23.53 -17.68 0.28
CA GLU A 247 -22.39 -17.97 1.14
C GLU A 247 -21.51 -16.71 1.27
N PRO A 248 -21.86 -15.75 2.15
CA PRO A 248 -21.14 -14.48 2.28
C PRO A 248 -19.67 -14.63 2.65
N GLY A 249 -19.30 -15.67 3.40
CA GLY A 249 -17.94 -15.89 3.91
C GLY A 249 -16.99 -16.62 2.95
N ARG A 250 -17.44 -16.98 1.74
CA ARG A 250 -16.64 -17.80 0.82
C ARG A 250 -15.38 -17.04 0.37
N GLY A 251 -14.20 -17.56 0.72
CA GLY A 251 -12.92 -16.87 0.50
C GLY A 251 -12.65 -16.47 -0.96
N GLY A 252 -12.90 -17.37 -1.92
CA GLY A 252 -12.75 -17.07 -3.35
C GLY A 252 -13.68 -15.95 -3.84
N ALA A 253 -14.90 -15.86 -3.30
CA ALA A 253 -15.83 -14.78 -3.62
C ALA A 253 -15.36 -13.44 -3.02
N GLN A 254 -14.88 -13.45 -1.78
CA GLN A 254 -14.28 -12.26 -1.14
C GLN A 254 -13.04 -11.75 -1.90
N TYR A 255 -12.23 -12.66 -2.44
CA TYR A 255 -11.10 -12.31 -3.30
C TYR A 255 -11.57 -11.56 -4.54
N PHE A 256 -12.52 -12.12 -5.31
CA PHE A 256 -13.05 -11.48 -6.51
C PHE A 256 -13.82 -10.17 -6.21
N LEU A 257 -14.46 -10.06 -5.05
CA LEU A 257 -15.11 -8.81 -4.63
C LEU A 257 -14.09 -7.68 -4.44
N GLY A 258 -13.00 -7.95 -3.73
CA GLY A 258 -11.94 -6.96 -3.61
C GLY A 258 -11.27 -6.65 -4.96
N LEU A 259 -11.05 -7.66 -5.81
CA LEU A 259 -10.50 -7.44 -7.16
C LEU A 259 -11.42 -6.55 -8.02
N LEU A 260 -12.73 -6.76 -7.94
CA LEU A 260 -13.73 -5.91 -8.61
C LEU A 260 -13.62 -4.46 -8.13
N HIS A 261 -13.47 -4.24 -6.83
CA HIS A 261 -13.26 -2.90 -6.28
C HIS A 261 -11.94 -2.27 -6.75
N VAL A 262 -10.86 -3.05 -6.83
CA VAL A 262 -9.58 -2.58 -7.41
C VAL A 262 -9.77 -2.17 -8.87
N GLN A 263 -10.39 -3.01 -9.70
CA GLN A 263 -10.65 -2.73 -11.12
C GLN A 263 -11.56 -1.50 -11.32
N ASN A 264 -12.46 -1.23 -10.39
CA ASN A 264 -13.32 -0.05 -10.39
C ASN A 264 -12.66 1.19 -9.77
N GLY A 265 -11.37 1.15 -9.42
CA GLY A 265 -10.65 2.28 -8.84
C GLY A 265 -11.13 2.66 -7.45
N ARG A 266 -11.64 1.69 -6.67
CA ARG A 266 -12.17 1.85 -5.32
C ARG A 266 -11.29 1.14 -4.27
N PRO A 267 -10.04 1.60 -4.05
CA PRO A 267 -9.17 1.01 -3.03
C PRO A 267 -9.75 1.16 -1.61
N ASP A 268 -10.59 2.17 -1.39
CA ASP A 268 -11.35 2.40 -0.16
C ASP A 268 -12.33 1.26 0.16
N LEU A 269 -12.88 0.60 -0.87
CA LEU A 269 -13.75 -0.57 -0.72
C LEU A 269 -12.97 -1.88 -0.80
N ALA A 270 -11.92 -1.94 -1.63
CA ALA A 270 -11.10 -3.14 -1.80
C ALA A 270 -10.30 -3.50 -0.54
N PHE A 271 -9.65 -2.50 0.07
CA PHE A 271 -8.74 -2.73 1.19
C PHE A 271 -9.42 -3.41 2.38
N PRO A 272 -10.58 -2.95 2.90
CA PRO A 272 -11.24 -3.61 4.02
C PRO A 272 -11.61 -5.08 3.74
N VAL A 273 -12.04 -5.38 2.51
CA VAL A 273 -12.41 -6.73 2.08
C VAL A 273 -11.18 -7.64 2.07
N TRP A 274 -10.11 -7.23 1.37
CA TRP A 274 -8.89 -8.03 1.27
C TRP A 274 -8.12 -8.15 2.57
N ARG A 275 -8.13 -7.12 3.43
CA ARG A 275 -7.57 -7.21 4.78
C ARG A 275 -8.27 -8.29 5.59
N THR A 276 -9.60 -8.21 5.66
CA THR A 276 -10.41 -9.18 6.42
C THR A 276 -10.23 -10.58 5.86
N LEU A 277 -10.18 -10.73 4.54
CA LEU A 277 -9.92 -12.01 3.91
C LEU A 277 -8.53 -12.54 4.28
N LEU A 278 -7.48 -11.72 4.13
CA LEU A 278 -6.10 -12.13 4.40
C LEU A 278 -5.89 -12.55 5.86
N GLU A 279 -6.41 -11.76 6.81
CA GLU A 279 -6.25 -11.99 8.25
C GLU A 279 -6.98 -13.24 8.74
N ASN A 280 -8.02 -13.68 8.03
CA ASN A 280 -8.79 -14.89 8.37
C ASN A 280 -8.49 -16.09 7.46
N SER A 281 -7.55 -15.96 6.52
CA SER A 281 -7.24 -17.04 5.57
C SER A 281 -6.06 -17.90 6.04
N PRO A 282 -6.06 -19.20 5.70
CA PRO A 282 -4.85 -20.02 5.75
C PRO A 282 -3.69 -19.40 4.96
N SER A 283 -2.47 -19.64 5.43
CA SER A 283 -1.23 -19.16 4.78
C SER A 283 -1.06 -19.64 3.34
N ASP A 284 -1.71 -20.75 2.98
CA ASP A 284 -1.65 -21.40 1.68
C ASP A 284 -2.90 -21.22 0.81
N ALA A 285 -3.86 -20.41 1.25
CA ALA A 285 -5.04 -20.15 0.43
C ALA A 285 -4.60 -19.53 -0.92
N PRO A 286 -5.25 -19.88 -2.05
CA PRO A 286 -4.76 -19.46 -3.38
C PRO A 286 -4.64 -17.94 -3.58
N TRP A 287 -5.48 -17.16 -2.90
CA TRP A 287 -5.49 -15.70 -2.96
C TRP A 287 -4.46 -15.03 -2.04
N THR A 288 -3.98 -15.73 -1.02
CA THR A 288 -3.05 -15.19 -0.01
C THR A 288 -1.79 -14.56 -0.60
N PRO A 289 -1.00 -15.24 -1.46
CA PRO A 289 0.21 -14.64 -2.03
C PRO A 289 -0.11 -13.42 -2.91
N VAL A 290 -1.23 -13.45 -3.63
CA VAL A 290 -1.68 -12.34 -4.49
C VAL A 290 -2.05 -11.13 -3.64
N ILE A 291 -2.88 -11.32 -2.61
CA ILE A 291 -3.29 -10.22 -1.73
C ILE A 291 -2.09 -9.63 -1.00
N ARG A 292 -1.17 -10.45 -0.46
CA ARG A 292 0.03 -9.92 0.23
C ARG A 292 0.90 -9.06 -0.66
N ALA A 293 1.02 -9.41 -1.95
CA ALA A 293 1.81 -8.65 -2.90
C ALA A 293 1.24 -7.25 -3.17
N GLU A 294 -0.09 -7.08 -3.11
CA GLU A 294 -0.75 -5.85 -3.55
C GLU A 294 -1.35 -5.01 -2.40
N ILE A 295 -1.74 -5.63 -1.27
CA ILE A 295 -2.58 -5.00 -0.24
C ILE A 295 -1.96 -3.76 0.38
N ALA A 296 -0.63 -3.68 0.52
CA ALA A 296 0.05 -2.49 1.03
C ALA A 296 -0.11 -1.29 0.08
N SER A 297 -0.06 -1.51 -1.23
CA SER A 297 -0.27 -0.46 -2.24
C SER A 297 -1.72 0.01 -2.25
N ILE A 298 -2.66 -0.91 -2.09
CA ILE A 298 -4.10 -0.61 -2.04
C ILE A 298 -4.45 0.13 -0.76
N ALA A 299 -3.86 -0.25 0.39
CA ALA A 299 -4.00 0.46 1.64
C ALA A 299 -3.49 1.92 1.50
N ALA A 300 -2.31 2.12 0.93
CA ALA A 300 -1.78 3.46 0.68
C ALA A 300 -2.69 4.28 -0.24
N ALA A 301 -3.25 3.68 -1.29
CA ALA A 301 -4.22 4.33 -2.17
C ALA A 301 -5.56 4.66 -1.45
N ALA A 302 -5.93 3.87 -0.44
CA ALA A 302 -7.04 4.14 0.46
C ALA A 302 -6.70 5.16 1.58
N GLY A 303 -5.46 5.65 1.65
CA GLY A 303 -4.99 6.57 2.70
C GLY A 303 -4.70 5.91 4.04
N VAL A 304 -4.48 4.59 4.06
CA VAL A 304 -4.19 3.79 5.26
C VAL A 304 -2.76 3.27 5.20
N SER A 305 -1.99 3.46 6.28
CA SER A 305 -0.73 2.76 6.46
C SER A 305 -1.03 1.36 7.00
N TYR A 306 -0.67 0.33 6.23
CA TYR A 306 -0.92 -1.06 6.59
C TYR A 306 0.32 -1.89 6.25
N THR A 307 0.70 -2.75 7.18
CA THR A 307 1.71 -3.79 6.99
C THR A 307 1.02 -5.13 7.22
N PRO A 308 1.01 -6.03 6.21
CA PRO A 308 0.42 -7.35 6.38
C PRO A 308 1.05 -8.09 7.55
N PRO A 309 0.27 -8.67 8.48
CA PRO A 309 0.81 -9.49 9.55
C PRO A 309 1.45 -10.76 8.97
N ASP A 310 2.42 -11.32 9.68
CA ASP A 310 2.94 -12.64 9.37
C ASP A 310 1.82 -13.66 9.53
N LEU A 311 1.68 -14.54 8.53
CA LEU A 311 0.56 -15.48 8.50
C LEU A 311 0.86 -16.70 9.36
N PRO A 312 -0.07 -17.11 10.23
CA PRO A 312 0.13 -18.29 11.07
C PRO A 312 -0.01 -19.58 10.25
N GLY A 313 1.04 -20.41 10.28
CA GLY A 313 1.07 -21.76 9.70
C GLY A 313 2.24 -21.99 8.76
N PRO A 314 2.60 -23.27 8.50
CA PRO A 314 3.71 -23.60 7.61
C PRO A 314 3.45 -23.07 6.20
N THR A 315 4.49 -22.52 5.58
CA THR A 315 4.45 -22.08 4.18
C THR A 315 4.33 -23.30 3.24
N ALA A 316 4.03 -23.05 1.96
CA ALA A 316 4.03 -24.10 0.95
C ALA A 316 5.39 -24.82 0.86
N GLU A 317 6.48 -24.08 1.06
CA GLU A 317 7.85 -24.61 1.10
C GLU A 317 8.07 -25.47 2.35
N ASP A 318 7.64 -25.01 3.53
CA ASP A 318 7.75 -25.79 4.77
C ASP A 318 7.05 -27.14 4.67
N ARG A 319 5.91 -27.20 3.98
CA ARG A 319 5.18 -28.46 3.76
C ARG A 319 5.83 -29.36 2.71
N ALA A 320 6.41 -28.78 1.66
CA ALA A 320 7.20 -29.55 0.70
C ALA A 320 8.41 -30.19 1.39
N ASN A 321 9.11 -29.43 2.22
CA ASN A 321 10.22 -29.93 3.05
C ASN A 321 9.75 -31.01 4.04
N ALA A 322 8.58 -30.83 4.66
CA ALA A 322 8.00 -31.83 5.56
C ALA A 322 7.61 -33.14 4.84
N ALA A 323 7.30 -33.09 3.55
CA ALA A 323 6.99 -34.27 2.76
C ALA A 323 8.21 -35.20 2.58
N ASP A 324 9.41 -34.63 2.60
CA ASP A 324 10.68 -35.36 2.49
C ASP A 324 11.21 -35.89 3.84
N MET A 325 10.61 -35.47 4.96
CA MET A 325 10.98 -35.94 6.31
C MET A 325 10.51 -37.36 6.61
N SER A 326 11.21 -38.05 7.51
CA SER A 326 10.77 -39.33 8.07
C SER A 326 9.43 -39.16 8.82
N ALA A 327 8.67 -40.25 8.96
CA ALA A 327 7.39 -40.20 9.66
C ALA A 327 7.54 -39.76 11.13
N GLU A 328 8.62 -40.16 11.79
CA GLU A 328 8.92 -39.83 13.19
C GLU A 328 9.29 -38.34 13.33
N ASP A 329 10.22 -37.85 12.50
CA ASP A 329 10.62 -36.43 12.51
C ASP A 329 9.44 -35.50 12.17
N ARG A 330 8.57 -35.93 11.24
CA ARG A 330 7.35 -35.19 10.88
C ARG A 330 6.39 -35.11 12.07
N GLN A 331 6.25 -36.18 12.84
CA GLN A 331 5.34 -36.25 13.98
C GLN A 331 5.83 -35.38 15.16
N ASP A 332 7.15 -35.33 15.37
CA ASP A 332 7.76 -34.44 16.38
C ASP A 332 7.69 -32.97 15.97
N MET A 333 7.90 -32.67 14.68
CA MET A 333 7.68 -31.33 14.13
C MET A 333 6.21 -30.89 14.32
N ILE A 334 5.23 -31.76 14.02
CA ILE A 334 3.81 -31.46 14.20
C ILE A 334 3.50 -31.19 15.68
N ARG A 335 4.01 -32.00 16.61
CA ARG A 335 3.83 -31.77 18.05
C ARG A 335 4.37 -30.40 18.49
N GLY A 336 5.58 -30.04 18.06
CA GLY A 336 6.15 -28.73 18.36
C GLY A 336 5.33 -27.56 17.79
N MET A 337 4.80 -27.69 16.57
CA MET A 337 3.92 -26.67 15.97
C MET A 337 2.60 -26.52 16.74
N VAL A 338 2.00 -27.63 17.17
CA VAL A 338 0.76 -27.63 17.95
C VAL A 338 0.98 -27.04 19.35
N GLU A 339 2.11 -27.35 19.97
CA GLU A 339 2.50 -26.75 21.26
C GLU A 339 2.71 -25.24 21.15
N GLY A 340 3.41 -24.77 20.13
CA GLY A 340 3.60 -23.33 19.90
C GLY A 340 2.28 -22.60 19.62
N LEU A 341 1.36 -23.22 18.87
CA LEU A 341 0.02 -22.66 18.67
C LEU A 341 -0.76 -22.61 19.98
N ALA A 342 -0.72 -23.67 20.79
CA ALA A 342 -1.41 -23.73 22.08
C ALA A 342 -0.86 -22.67 23.06
N GLU A 343 0.45 -22.52 23.17
CA GLU A 343 1.07 -21.52 24.04
C GLU A 343 0.68 -20.11 23.61
N ARG A 344 0.79 -19.79 22.32
CA ARG A 344 0.41 -18.47 21.81
C ARG A 344 -1.07 -18.17 22.03
N LEU A 345 -1.98 -19.12 21.75
CA LEU A 345 -3.41 -18.92 21.98
C LEU A 345 -3.73 -18.70 23.46
N ALA A 346 -3.03 -19.39 24.37
CA ALA A 346 -3.18 -19.17 25.80
C ALA A 346 -2.67 -17.79 26.27
N THR A 347 -1.62 -17.24 25.63
CA THR A 347 -1.02 -15.96 26.05
C THR A 347 -1.59 -14.73 25.35
N GLU A 348 -1.85 -14.82 24.06
CA GLU A 348 -2.24 -13.70 23.19
C GLU A 348 -3.73 -13.74 22.82
N GLY A 349 -4.40 -14.86 23.09
CA GLY A 349 -5.72 -15.16 22.54
C GLY A 349 -5.64 -15.50 21.05
N GLY A 350 -6.79 -15.73 20.43
CA GLY A 350 -6.89 -15.97 18.99
C GLY A 350 -8.32 -15.99 18.50
N ASN A 351 -8.48 -16.06 17.19
CA ASN A 351 -9.78 -16.10 16.53
C ASN A 351 -10.38 -17.53 16.53
N PRO A 352 -11.70 -17.69 16.31
CA PRO A 352 -12.36 -18.99 16.36
C PRO A 352 -11.72 -20.05 15.44
N GLU A 353 -11.19 -19.63 14.30
CA GLU A 353 -10.52 -20.50 13.32
C GLU A 353 -9.19 -21.05 13.84
N GLU A 354 -8.43 -20.26 14.59
CA GLU A 354 -7.18 -20.69 15.23
C GLU A 354 -7.45 -21.69 16.37
N TRP A 355 -8.48 -21.44 17.18
CA TRP A 355 -8.92 -22.38 18.22
C TRP A 355 -9.43 -23.69 17.60
N ALA A 356 -10.26 -23.61 16.56
CA ALA A 356 -10.73 -24.78 15.82
C ALA A 356 -9.59 -25.61 15.21
N ARG A 357 -8.55 -24.94 14.70
CA ARG A 357 -7.36 -25.60 14.16
C ARG A 357 -6.60 -26.36 15.26
N LEU A 358 -6.43 -25.76 16.44
CA LEU A 358 -5.78 -26.41 17.57
C LEU A 358 -6.56 -27.65 18.04
N ILE A 359 -7.88 -27.53 18.20
CA ILE A 359 -8.76 -28.64 18.61
C ILE A 359 -8.65 -29.82 17.63
N THR A 360 -8.73 -29.53 16.33
CA THR A 360 -8.64 -30.55 15.28
C THR A 360 -7.25 -31.20 15.26
N ALA A 361 -6.17 -30.41 15.41
CA ALA A 361 -4.81 -30.93 15.41
C ALA A 361 -4.54 -31.87 16.60
N LEU A 362 -5.03 -31.51 17.80
CA LEU A 362 -4.93 -32.36 18.99
C LEU A 362 -5.71 -33.67 18.83
N GLY A 363 -6.90 -33.63 18.22
CA GLY A 363 -7.67 -34.84 17.90
C GLY A 363 -6.93 -35.76 16.91
N VAL A 364 -6.31 -35.21 15.87
CA VAL A 364 -5.51 -35.99 14.90
C VAL A 364 -4.27 -36.62 15.56
N LEU A 365 -3.68 -35.94 16.53
CA LEU A 365 -2.55 -36.47 17.32
C LEU A 365 -2.98 -37.52 18.37
N GLY A 366 -4.28 -37.73 18.57
CA GLY A 366 -4.83 -38.63 19.60
C GLY A 366 -4.71 -38.06 21.02
N GLU A 367 -4.56 -36.74 21.15
CA GLU A 367 -4.46 -36.04 22.43
C GLU A 367 -5.84 -35.62 22.96
N ASP A 368 -6.77 -36.58 23.03
CA ASP A 368 -8.21 -36.35 23.24
C ASP A 368 -8.52 -35.52 24.49
N GLN A 369 -7.78 -35.71 25.58
CA GLN A 369 -7.96 -34.96 26.82
C GLN A 369 -7.60 -33.48 26.66
N ARG A 370 -6.50 -33.18 25.96
CA ARG A 370 -6.09 -31.80 25.66
C ARG A 370 -7.04 -31.18 24.65
N ALA A 371 -7.41 -31.93 23.60
CA ALA A 371 -8.38 -31.49 22.61
C ALA A 371 -9.70 -31.08 23.27
N LYS A 372 -10.19 -31.89 24.22
CA LYS A 372 -11.40 -31.59 25.00
C LYS A 372 -11.25 -30.34 25.87
N ALA A 373 -10.13 -30.19 26.58
CA ALA A 373 -9.91 -29.02 27.42
C ALA A 373 -9.91 -27.72 26.59
N ILE A 374 -9.21 -27.70 25.46
CA ILE A 374 -9.20 -26.54 24.54
C ILE A 374 -10.59 -26.32 23.92
N PHE A 375 -11.34 -27.38 23.60
CA PHE A 375 -12.70 -27.28 23.08
C PHE A 375 -13.68 -26.67 24.10
N ASP A 376 -13.59 -27.07 25.36
CA ASP A 376 -14.40 -26.53 26.44
C ASP A 376 -14.04 -25.04 26.69
N GLU A 377 -12.74 -24.71 26.74
CA GLU A 377 -12.27 -23.33 26.87
C GLU A 377 -12.71 -22.44 25.71
N ALA A 378 -12.60 -22.91 24.47
CA ALA A 378 -13.03 -22.16 23.29
C ALA A 378 -14.54 -21.84 23.32
N GLN A 379 -15.37 -22.76 23.82
CA GLN A 379 -16.80 -22.50 23.97
C GLN A 379 -17.10 -21.41 25.00
N GLU A 380 -16.32 -21.33 26.07
CA GLU A 380 -16.43 -20.26 27.06
C GLU A 380 -15.95 -18.92 26.49
N VAL A 381 -14.80 -18.91 25.81
CA VAL A 381 -14.21 -17.71 25.19
C VAL A 381 -15.14 -17.10 24.14
N PHE A 382 -15.85 -17.94 23.38
CA PHE A 382 -16.73 -17.51 22.29
C PHE A 382 -18.23 -17.61 22.61
N ALA A 383 -18.61 -17.72 23.88
CA ALA A 383 -20.00 -17.96 24.31
C ALA A 383 -21.03 -16.97 23.72
N ASP A 384 -20.63 -15.71 23.53
CA ASP A 384 -21.49 -14.65 23.02
C ASP A 384 -21.50 -14.54 21.47
N ASN A 385 -20.77 -15.41 20.76
CA ASN A 385 -20.65 -15.39 19.31
C ASN A 385 -21.12 -16.70 18.69
N ALA A 386 -22.38 -16.73 18.25
CA ALA A 386 -23.01 -17.92 17.67
C ALA A 386 -22.30 -18.44 16.40
N ALA A 387 -21.71 -17.55 15.58
CA ALA A 387 -20.96 -17.96 14.40
C ALA A 387 -19.64 -18.65 14.80
N ALA A 388 -18.92 -18.07 15.77
CA ALA A 388 -17.72 -18.67 16.32
C ALA A 388 -17.99 -20.02 16.97
N LEU A 389 -19.07 -20.14 17.76
CA LEU A 389 -19.48 -21.43 18.34
C LEU A 389 -19.76 -22.48 17.27
N GLY A 390 -20.35 -22.12 16.13
CA GLY A 390 -20.50 -23.02 14.99
C GLY A 390 -19.16 -23.57 14.49
N THR A 391 -18.15 -22.71 14.36
CA THR A 391 -16.78 -23.09 13.98
C THR A 391 -16.15 -24.03 15.00
N ILE A 392 -16.28 -23.73 16.30
CA ILE A 392 -15.74 -24.57 17.38
C ILE A 392 -16.43 -25.93 17.45
N MET A 393 -17.76 -25.98 17.31
CA MET A 393 -18.52 -27.23 17.29
C MET A 393 -18.10 -28.15 16.14
N ASN A 394 -17.94 -27.60 14.93
CA ASN A 394 -17.45 -28.37 13.78
C ASN A 394 -16.05 -28.95 14.02
N ALA A 395 -15.18 -28.20 14.71
CA ALA A 395 -13.86 -28.67 15.09
C ALA A 395 -13.93 -29.79 16.14
N GLY A 396 -14.82 -29.67 17.14
CA GLY A 396 -15.08 -30.71 18.13
C GLY A 396 -15.56 -32.01 17.50
N GLN A 397 -16.47 -31.94 16.53
CA GLN A 397 -16.94 -33.11 15.79
C GLN A 397 -15.82 -33.74 14.95
N SER A 398 -15.02 -32.90 14.27
CA SER A 398 -13.88 -33.36 13.48
C SER A 398 -12.79 -34.03 14.32
N ALA A 399 -12.63 -33.59 15.58
CA ALA A 399 -11.73 -34.18 16.56
C ALA A 399 -12.33 -35.39 17.30
N GLY A 400 -13.57 -35.80 16.99
CA GLY A 400 -14.24 -36.93 17.65
C GLY A 400 -14.65 -36.67 19.10
N LEU A 401 -14.73 -35.41 19.52
CA LEU A 401 -15.08 -35.02 20.90
C LEU A 401 -16.59 -35.01 21.14
N ILE A 402 -17.37 -34.80 20.09
CA ILE A 402 -18.83 -34.74 20.08
C ILE A 402 -19.38 -35.43 18.83
N GLU A 403 -20.63 -35.91 18.90
CA GLU A 403 -21.31 -36.63 17.80
C GLU A 403 -21.95 -35.70 16.76
#